data_AF-A0A2V9WDT4-F1
#
_entry.id   AF-A0A2V9WDT4-F1
#
_cell.length_a   1.000
_cell.length_b   1.000
_cell.length_c   1.000
_cell.angle_alpha   90.00
_cell.angle_beta   90.00
_cell.angle_gamma   90.00
#
_symmetry.space_group_name_H-M   'P 1'
#
loop_
_entity.id
_entity.type
_entity.pdbx_description
1 polymer ?
#
loop_
_entity_poly.entity_id
_entity_poly.type
_entity_poly.pdbx_seq_one_letter_code
_entity_poly.pdbx_strand_id
1 'polypeptide(L)'
;MILASFLTGILFGLAPAWQVSKANAQSSLKGSGTTHTSGVRSQQMRSILIVCEFALTLVLLVGAGLLLKSFVRLLNVDPGLAAKNVAILNLELPETRYRTDVQMKDFHDAVLNRIGALPGVHAAATVGYGMPFGDGGIQGDFTVQGQAEPPQGIMSSKLVVSPDYFRALGIALKDGRVFDQ
;
A
#
# COMPACT_ATOMS: atom_id res chain seq x y z
N MET A 1 -2.53 -19.13 -7.53
CA MET A 1 -2.19 -18.97 -6.09
C MET A 1 -3.38 -19.22 -5.16
N ILE A 2 -4.60 -18.78 -5.49
CA ILE A 2 -5.81 -19.05 -4.68
C ILE A 2 -6.07 -20.57 -4.53
N LEU A 3 -5.87 -21.35 -5.61
CA LEU A 3 -5.99 -22.82 -5.56
C LEU A 3 -5.05 -23.47 -4.55
N ALA A 4 -3.81 -22.98 -4.41
CA ALA A 4 -2.84 -23.56 -3.47
C ALA A 4 -3.25 -23.30 -2.02
N SER A 5 -3.75 -22.11 -1.70
CA SER A 5 -4.28 -21.75 -0.38
C SER A 5 -5.57 -22.49 -0.04
N PHE A 6 -6.43 -22.72 -1.03
CA PHE A 6 -7.64 -23.53 -0.88
C PHE A 6 -7.29 -25.00 -0.63
N LEU A 7 -6.34 -25.55 -1.38
CA LEU A 7 -5.90 -26.94 -1.21
C LEU A 7 -5.21 -27.15 0.14
N THR A 8 -4.36 -26.23 0.61
CA THR A 8 -3.72 -26.37 1.92
C THR A 8 -4.72 -26.24 3.06
N GLY A 9 -5.69 -25.33 2.97
CA GLY A 9 -6.78 -25.23 3.95
C GLY A 9 -7.64 -26.50 4.01
N ILE A 10 -7.96 -27.09 2.86
CA ILE A 10 -8.69 -28.35 2.77
C ILE A 10 -7.86 -29.52 3.31
N LEU A 11 -6.60 -29.66 2.90
CA LEU A 11 -5.74 -30.79 3.30
C LEU A 11 -5.43 -30.78 4.81
N PHE A 12 -5.10 -29.62 5.37
CA PHE A 12 -4.80 -29.51 6.80
C PHE A 12 -6.04 -29.40 7.69
N GLY A 13 -7.21 -29.07 7.13
CA GLY A 13 -8.50 -29.08 7.84
C GLY A 13 -9.19 -30.46 7.83
N LEU A 14 -9.12 -31.21 6.71
CA LEU A 14 -9.70 -32.56 6.63
C LEU A 14 -8.88 -33.61 7.36
N ALA A 15 -7.55 -33.49 7.40
CA ALA A 15 -6.68 -34.47 8.07
C ALA A 15 -7.04 -34.69 9.56
N PRO A 16 -7.17 -33.64 10.41
CA PRO A 16 -7.57 -33.82 11.81
C PRO A 16 -9.04 -34.26 11.93
N ALA A 17 -9.93 -33.82 11.04
CA ALA A 17 -11.33 -34.26 11.02
C ALA A 17 -11.46 -35.77 10.75
N TRP A 18 -10.62 -36.31 9.84
CA TRP A 18 -10.62 -37.74 9.52
C TRP A 18 -10.02 -38.58 10.65
N GLN A 19 -9.01 -38.05 11.33
CA GLN A 19 -8.33 -38.73 12.44
C GLN A 19 -9.24 -38.82 13.69
N VAL A 20 -10.07 -37.80 13.94
CA VAL A 20 -11.09 -37.81 15.01
C VAL A 20 -12.25 -38.75 14.67
N SER A 21 -12.66 -38.84 13.39
CA SER A 21 -13.71 -39.78 12.97
C SER A 21 -13.28 -41.25 13.20
N LYS A 22 -12.01 -41.58 12.90
CA LYS A 22 -11.42 -42.89 13.25
C LYS A 22 -11.28 -43.12 14.76
N ALA A 23 -10.88 -42.10 15.52
CA ALA A 23 -10.77 -42.20 16.98
C ALA A 23 -12.13 -42.48 17.65
N ASN A 24 -13.21 -41.87 17.14
CA ASN A 24 -14.57 -42.17 17.58
C ASN A 24 -14.97 -43.63 17.28
N ALA A 25 -14.72 -44.13 16.07
CA ALA A 25 -15.04 -45.51 15.70
C ALA A 25 -14.30 -46.56 16.55
N GLN A 26 -13.04 -46.28 16.91
CA GLN A 26 -12.20 -47.19 17.69
C GLN A 26 -12.55 -47.15 19.20
N SER A 27 -13.08 -46.03 19.69
CA SER A 27 -13.58 -45.88 21.06
C SER A 27 -14.95 -46.55 21.27
N SER A 28 -15.82 -46.55 20.26
CA SER A 28 -17.12 -47.25 20.31
C SER A 28 -17.00 -48.78 20.34
N LEU A 29 -15.88 -49.36 19.89
CA LEU A 29 -15.68 -50.81 19.88
C LEU A 29 -14.99 -51.37 21.15
N LYS A 30 -14.54 -50.51 22.08
CA LYS A 30 -13.85 -50.90 23.32
C LYS A 30 -14.65 -50.65 24.62
N GLY A 31 -15.92 -50.29 24.51
CA GLY A 31 -16.77 -49.95 25.67
C GLY A 31 -17.59 -51.12 26.23
N SER A 32 -16.94 -52.17 26.75
CA SER A 32 -17.58 -53.10 27.70
C SER A 32 -17.11 -52.78 29.11
N GLY A 33 -18.02 -52.28 29.95
CA GLY A 33 -17.81 -52.19 31.41
C GLY A 33 -18.06 -50.81 32.01
N THR A 34 -19.29 -50.61 32.50
CA THR A 34 -19.66 -49.85 33.71
C THR A 34 -19.15 -48.40 33.90
N THR A 35 -20.12 -47.47 33.90
CA THR A 35 -20.09 -46.12 34.50
C THR A 35 -19.39 -45.03 33.66
N HIS A 36 -20.06 -43.87 33.49
CA HIS A 36 -19.62 -42.64 32.79
C HIS A 36 -20.04 -42.44 31.32
N THR A 37 -21.35 -42.38 31.06
CA THR A 37 -21.91 -41.82 29.80
C THR A 37 -21.67 -40.32 29.63
N SER A 38 -21.28 -39.59 30.68
CA SER A 38 -20.92 -38.16 30.65
C SER A 38 -19.53 -37.87 30.08
N GLY A 39 -18.60 -38.84 30.05
CA GLY A 39 -17.23 -38.65 29.57
C GLY A 39 -17.09 -38.59 28.04
N VAL A 40 -17.79 -39.47 27.32
CA VAL A 40 -17.65 -39.61 25.86
C VAL A 40 -18.27 -38.42 25.11
N ARG A 41 -19.45 -37.95 25.54
CA ARG A 41 -20.11 -36.77 24.95
C ARG A 41 -19.36 -35.47 25.24
N SER A 42 -18.75 -35.35 26.42
CA SER A 42 -17.87 -34.24 26.80
C SER A 42 -16.60 -34.21 25.95
N GLN A 43 -15.99 -35.38 25.71
CA GLN A 43 -14.80 -35.51 24.87
C GLN A 43 -15.07 -35.15 23.39
N GLN A 44 -16.22 -35.52 22.85
CA GLN A 44 -16.64 -35.15 21.50
C GLN A 44 -16.87 -33.64 21.37
N MET A 45 -17.53 -33.01 22.34
CA MET A 45 -17.74 -31.55 22.34
C MET A 45 -16.42 -30.78 22.39
N ARG A 46 -15.47 -31.21 23.25
CA ARG A 46 -14.11 -30.65 23.31
C ARG A 46 -13.37 -30.82 22.00
N SER A 47 -13.48 -31.98 21.36
CA SER A 47 -12.81 -32.24 20.08
C SER A 47 -13.34 -31.34 18.96
N ILE A 48 -14.65 -31.08 18.92
CA ILE A 48 -15.26 -30.16 17.94
C ILE A 48 -14.77 -28.72 18.16
N LEU A 49 -14.73 -28.27 19.42
CA LEU A 49 -14.23 -26.93 19.76
C LEU A 49 -12.77 -26.75 19.34
N ILE A 50 -11.92 -27.74 19.60
CA ILE A 50 -10.51 -27.72 19.20
C ILE A 50 -10.37 -27.64 17.67
N VAL A 51 -11.15 -28.43 16.93
CA VAL A 51 -11.10 -28.40 15.45
C VAL A 51 -11.57 -27.03 14.92
N CYS A 52 -12.62 -26.46 15.48
CA CYS A 52 -13.08 -25.11 15.11
C CYS A 52 -12.03 -24.04 15.42
N GLU A 53 -11.37 -24.12 16.58
CA GLU A 53 -10.30 -23.20 16.97
C GLU A 53 -9.09 -23.30 16.03
N PHE A 54 -8.65 -24.53 15.71
CA PHE A 54 -7.57 -24.75 14.75
C PHE A 54 -7.94 -24.26 13.34
N ALA A 55 -9.15 -24.54 12.88
CA ALA A 55 -9.61 -24.05 11.58
C ALA A 55 -9.64 -22.51 11.54
N LEU A 56 -10.15 -21.86 12.60
CA LEU A 56 -10.24 -20.41 12.69
C LEU A 56 -8.85 -19.76 12.73
N THR A 57 -7.91 -20.32 13.50
CA THR A 57 -6.53 -19.83 13.58
C THR A 57 -5.80 -19.98 12.25
N LEU A 58 -5.98 -21.09 11.53
CA LEU A 58 -5.45 -21.28 10.17
C LEU A 58 -6.01 -20.26 9.18
N VAL A 59 -7.33 -20.02 9.20
CA VAL A 59 -7.98 -19.02 8.33
C VAL A 59 -7.44 -17.61 8.62
N LEU A 60 -7.33 -17.24 9.90
CA LEU A 60 -6.76 -15.95 10.33
C LEU A 60 -5.30 -15.80 9.91
N LEU A 61 -4.48 -16.85 10.09
CA LEU A 61 -3.06 -16.83 9.72
C LEU A 61 -2.87 -16.68 8.21
N VAL A 62 -3.66 -17.41 7.40
CA VAL A 62 -3.62 -17.27 5.93
C VAL A 62 -4.10 -15.88 5.51
N GLY A 63 -5.17 -15.37 6.11
CA GLY A 63 -5.66 -14.01 5.86
C GLY A 63 -4.60 -12.95 6.16
N ALA A 64 -3.96 -13.02 7.32
CA ALA A 64 -2.90 -12.10 7.73
C ALA A 64 -1.68 -12.19 6.79
N GLY A 65 -1.25 -13.40 6.41
CA GLY A 65 -0.13 -13.59 5.48
C GLY A 65 -0.42 -13.05 4.08
N LEU A 66 -1.66 -13.19 3.59
CA LEU A 66 -2.09 -12.61 2.31
C LEU A 66 -2.16 -11.09 2.35
N LEU A 67 -2.67 -10.52 3.44
CA LEU A 67 -2.67 -9.07 3.64
C LEU A 67 -1.25 -8.51 3.65
N LEU A 68 -0.34 -9.15 4.39
CA LEU A 68 1.07 -8.75 4.42
C LEU A 68 1.71 -8.85 3.04
N LYS A 69 1.46 -9.95 2.31
CA LYS A 69 1.95 -10.11 0.94
C LYS A 69 1.40 -9.04 -0.01
N SER A 70 0.11 -8.73 0.10
CA SER A 70 -0.52 -7.70 -0.71
C SER A 70 0.07 -6.33 -0.41
N PHE A 71 0.31 -6.04 0.87
CA PHE A 71 0.94 -4.80 1.32
C PHE A 71 2.38 -4.67 0.80
N VAL A 72 3.19 -5.73 0.91
CA VAL A 72 4.55 -5.76 0.35
C VAL A 72 4.52 -5.61 -1.17
N ARG A 73 3.54 -6.21 -1.86
CA ARG A 73 3.38 -6.01 -3.30
C ARG A 73 3.05 -4.56 -3.61
N LEU A 74 2.14 -3.93 -2.86
CA LEU A 74 1.78 -2.51 -3.03
C LEU A 74 2.99 -1.58 -2.86
N LEU A 75 3.84 -1.83 -1.86
CA LEU A 75 5.08 -1.07 -1.66
C LEU A 75 6.10 -1.25 -2.79
N ASN A 76 6.04 -2.36 -3.52
CA ASN A 76 6.95 -2.68 -4.63
C ASN A 76 6.29 -2.47 -6.00
N VAL A 77 5.05 -1.97 -6.08
CA VAL A 77 4.49 -1.55 -7.36
C VAL A 77 5.31 -0.36 -7.82
N ASP A 78 5.95 -0.51 -8.97
CA ASP A 78 6.65 0.57 -9.63
C ASP A 78 5.62 1.70 -9.87
N PRO A 79 5.77 2.89 -9.26
CA PRO A 79 4.83 3.98 -9.45
C PRO A 79 4.80 4.48 -10.91
N GLY A 80 5.69 3.99 -11.78
CA GLY A 80 5.81 4.43 -13.17
C GLY A 80 6.59 5.74 -13.30
N LEU A 81 7.28 6.15 -12.23
CA LEU A 81 8.21 7.28 -12.24
C LEU A 81 9.62 6.74 -12.10
N ALA A 82 10.58 7.45 -12.69
CA ALA A 82 11.98 7.07 -12.70
C ALA A 82 12.65 7.24 -11.32
N ALA A 83 12.08 6.66 -10.25
CA ALA A 83 12.54 6.80 -8.88
C ALA A 83 13.98 6.29 -8.65
N LYS A 84 14.53 5.48 -9.56
CA LYS A 84 15.87 4.89 -9.41
C LYS A 84 17.02 5.89 -9.53
N ASN A 85 16.83 7.02 -10.23
CA ASN A 85 17.89 7.99 -10.50
C ASN A 85 17.49 9.44 -10.11
N VAL A 86 16.59 9.61 -9.15
CA VAL A 86 16.11 10.92 -8.69
C VAL A 86 16.64 11.20 -7.29
N ALA A 87 17.40 12.29 -7.15
CA ALA A 87 17.79 12.82 -5.84
C ALA A 87 16.81 13.92 -5.42
N ILE A 88 16.29 13.82 -4.20
CA ILE A 88 15.35 14.79 -3.64
C ILE A 88 16.06 15.58 -2.55
N LEU A 89 16.02 16.90 -2.64
CA LEU A 89 16.57 17.82 -1.66
C LEU A 89 15.43 18.65 -1.07
N ASN A 90 15.32 18.66 0.26
CA ASN A 90 14.42 19.55 0.96
C ASN A 90 15.15 20.85 1.27
N LEU A 91 14.58 21.96 0.84
CA LEU A 91 15.15 23.27 1.02
C LEU A 91 14.11 24.18 1.67
N GLU A 92 14.48 24.76 2.81
CA GLU A 92 13.67 25.73 3.53
C GLU A 92 14.29 27.13 3.34
N LEU A 93 13.54 28.04 2.71
CA LEU A 93 13.96 29.42 2.55
C LEU A 93 13.45 30.25 3.74
N PRO A 94 14.32 30.85 4.56
CA PRO A 94 13.87 31.66 5.68
C PRO A 94 13.20 32.95 5.19
N GLU A 95 11.95 33.17 5.61
CA GLU A 95 11.15 34.35 5.25
C GLU A 95 11.78 35.68 5.70
N THR A 96 12.73 35.65 6.64
CA THR A 96 13.46 36.84 7.07
C THR A 96 14.38 37.39 5.98
N ARG A 97 14.84 36.53 5.06
CA ARG A 97 15.79 36.89 3.99
C ARG A 97 15.16 36.90 2.60
N TYR A 98 14.17 36.04 2.37
CA TYR A 98 13.46 35.92 1.10
C TYR A 98 12.00 36.33 1.34
N ARG A 99 11.71 37.63 1.17
CA ARG A 99 10.39 38.21 1.48
C ARG A 99 9.51 38.38 0.26
N THR A 100 10.10 38.38 -0.93
CA THR A 100 9.37 38.59 -2.19
C THR A 100 9.47 37.36 -3.07
N ASP A 101 8.41 37.10 -3.82
CA ASP A 101 8.34 36.00 -4.79
C ASP A 101 9.48 36.07 -5.81
N VAL A 102 9.89 37.29 -6.18
CA VAL A 102 11.02 37.52 -7.09
C VAL A 102 12.32 37.00 -6.49
N GLN A 103 12.61 37.28 -5.22
CA GLN A 103 13.82 36.80 -4.56
C GLN A 103 13.85 35.27 -4.43
N MET A 104 12.68 34.65 -4.18
CA MET A 104 12.56 33.19 -4.11
C MET A 104 12.77 32.57 -5.50
N LYS A 105 12.13 33.13 -6.53
CA LYS A 105 12.29 32.69 -7.92
C LYS A 105 13.75 32.79 -8.38
N ASP A 106 14.40 33.93 -8.20
CA ASP A 106 15.79 34.15 -8.60
C ASP A 106 16.73 33.16 -7.91
N PHE A 107 16.47 32.86 -6.64
CA PHE A 107 17.22 31.85 -5.89
C PHE A 107 17.03 30.45 -6.49
N HIS A 108 15.78 30.03 -6.75
CA HIS A 108 15.50 28.72 -7.33
C HIS A 108 16.11 28.58 -8.74
N ASP A 109 15.99 29.61 -9.57
CA ASP A 109 16.56 29.62 -10.92
C ASP A 109 18.10 29.54 -10.86
N ALA A 110 18.76 30.24 -9.93
CA ALA A 110 20.20 30.15 -9.72
C ALA A 110 20.66 28.75 -9.25
N VAL A 111 19.92 28.13 -8.33
CA VAL A 111 20.21 26.77 -7.84
C VAL A 111 20.03 25.73 -8.94
N LEU A 112 18.91 25.80 -9.67
CA LEU A 112 18.63 24.88 -10.78
C LEU A 112 19.70 24.97 -11.88
N ASN A 113 20.11 26.19 -12.26
CA ASN A 113 21.17 26.39 -13.24
C ASN A 113 22.50 25.77 -12.78
N ARG A 114 22.85 25.91 -11.50
CA ARG A 114 24.10 25.36 -10.96
C ARG A 114 24.08 23.85 -10.84
N ILE A 115 22.94 23.26 -10.45
CA ILE A 115 22.78 21.80 -10.36
C ILE A 115 22.73 21.18 -11.76
N GLY A 116 22.00 21.79 -12.70
CA GLY A 116 21.91 21.33 -14.09
C GLY A 116 23.26 21.35 -14.83
N ALA A 117 24.20 22.19 -14.40
CA ALA A 117 25.55 22.24 -14.95
C ALA A 117 26.50 21.15 -14.42
N LEU A 118 26.09 20.36 -13.41
CA LEU A 118 26.93 19.29 -12.86
C LEU A 118 26.98 18.08 -13.79
N PRO A 119 28.15 17.42 -13.92
CA PRO A 119 28.28 16.22 -14.75
C PRO A 119 27.40 15.09 -14.20
N GLY A 120 26.59 14.48 -15.06
CA GLY A 120 25.68 13.38 -14.70
C GLY A 120 24.26 13.81 -14.34
N VAL A 121 23.98 15.12 -14.27
CA VAL A 121 22.60 15.62 -14.11
C VAL A 121 21.93 15.71 -15.46
N HIS A 122 20.80 15.01 -15.64
CA HIS A 122 20.03 15.02 -16.89
C HIS A 122 18.93 16.10 -16.91
N ALA A 123 18.36 16.40 -15.75
CA ALA A 123 17.35 17.44 -15.54
C ALA A 123 17.31 17.78 -14.04
N ALA A 124 16.99 19.03 -13.72
CA ALA A 124 16.78 19.51 -12.37
C ALA A 124 15.47 20.30 -12.33
N ALA A 125 14.70 20.13 -11.27
CA ALA A 125 13.40 20.77 -11.12
C ALA A 125 13.10 21.08 -9.66
N THR A 126 12.30 22.13 -9.44
CA THR A 126 11.73 22.44 -8.13
C THR A 126 10.26 22.01 -8.09
N VAL A 127 9.83 21.64 -6.89
CA VAL A 127 8.43 21.43 -6.56
C VAL A 127 8.13 22.24 -5.31
N GLY A 128 7.13 23.11 -5.40
CA GLY A 128 6.60 23.89 -4.30
C GLY A 128 5.49 23.11 -3.61
N TYR A 129 5.65 22.92 -2.30
CA TYR A 129 4.72 22.26 -1.39
C TYR A 129 4.36 20.82 -1.80
N GLY A 130 4.90 19.86 -1.04
CA GLY A 130 4.66 18.43 -1.24
C GLY A 130 5.78 17.72 -1.98
N MET A 131 6.18 16.57 -1.45
CA MET A 131 7.06 15.63 -2.14
C MET A 131 6.25 14.90 -3.22
N PRO A 132 6.83 14.46 -4.35
CA PRO A 132 6.17 13.49 -5.22
C PRO A 132 5.76 12.29 -4.37
N PHE A 133 4.45 11.99 -4.29
CA PHE A 133 3.84 10.95 -3.42
C PHE A 133 3.78 11.24 -1.91
N GLY A 134 4.15 12.45 -1.47
CA GLY A 134 4.05 12.87 -0.07
C GLY A 134 2.78 13.65 0.24
N ASP A 135 2.46 13.75 1.53
CA ASP A 135 1.50 14.72 2.03
C ASP A 135 2.08 16.14 1.90
N GLY A 136 1.24 17.12 1.58
CA GLY A 136 1.66 18.53 1.50
C GLY A 136 1.49 19.24 0.15
N GLY A 137 0.88 18.61 -0.86
CA GLY A 137 0.36 19.36 -2.01
C GLY A 137 -0.74 20.34 -1.58
N ILE A 138 -0.89 21.47 -2.27
CA ILE A 138 -1.93 22.45 -1.95
C ILE A 138 -3.28 21.83 -2.31
N GLN A 139 -4.12 21.58 -1.31
CA GLN A 139 -5.49 21.14 -1.55
C GLN A 139 -6.35 22.33 -1.95
N GLY A 140 -7.10 22.18 -3.03
CA GLY A 140 -8.05 23.20 -3.44
C GLY A 140 -9.17 22.63 -4.29
N ASP A 141 -10.26 23.35 -4.34
CA ASP A 141 -11.33 23.13 -5.29
C ASP A 141 -10.87 23.46 -6.72
N PHE A 142 -11.59 22.93 -7.71
CA PHE A 142 -11.41 23.31 -9.10
C PHE A 142 -12.77 23.29 -9.77
N THR A 143 -12.96 24.23 -10.69
CA THR A 143 -14.16 24.27 -11.53
C THR A 143 -13.70 24.24 -12.98
N VAL A 144 -14.25 23.31 -13.76
CA VAL A 144 -13.98 23.25 -15.19
C VAL A 144 -15.04 24.09 -15.89
N GLN A 145 -14.59 25.10 -16.65
CA GLN A 145 -15.50 25.97 -17.38
C GLN A 145 -16.36 25.14 -18.35
N GLY A 146 -17.68 25.25 -18.25
CA GLY A 146 -18.63 24.49 -19.07
C GLY A 146 -19.02 23.12 -18.54
N GLN A 147 -18.55 22.73 -17.34
CA GLN A 147 -19.00 21.53 -16.64
C GLN A 147 -19.76 21.89 -15.36
N ALA A 148 -20.63 21.00 -14.90
CA ALA A 148 -21.27 21.15 -13.60
C ALA A 148 -20.19 21.14 -12.50
N GLU A 149 -20.40 21.93 -11.44
CA GLU A 149 -19.49 21.92 -10.31
C GLU A 149 -19.34 20.50 -9.74
N PRO A 150 -18.11 20.10 -9.38
CA PRO A 150 -17.91 18.82 -8.74
C PRO A 150 -18.71 18.76 -7.43
N PRO A 151 -19.21 17.57 -7.03
CA PRO A 151 -19.82 17.38 -5.72
C PRO A 151 -19.00 18.00 -4.59
N GLN A 152 -19.68 18.60 -3.62
CA GLN A 152 -19.02 19.19 -2.45
C GLN A 152 -18.11 18.14 -1.78
N GLY A 153 -16.87 18.54 -1.48
CA GLY A 153 -15.86 17.69 -0.84
C GLY A 153 -14.83 17.07 -1.79
N ILE A 154 -14.93 17.27 -3.11
CA ILE A 154 -13.84 16.91 -4.02
C ILE A 154 -12.74 17.97 -3.96
N MET A 155 -11.67 17.66 -3.25
CA MET A 155 -10.42 18.43 -3.23
C MET A 155 -9.44 17.85 -4.23
N SER A 156 -8.80 18.69 -5.02
CA SER A 156 -7.69 18.31 -5.88
C SER A 156 -6.36 18.69 -5.22
N SER A 157 -5.38 17.80 -5.33
CA SER A 157 -4.00 18.12 -4.96
C SER A 157 -3.35 18.90 -6.10
N LYS A 158 -2.96 20.14 -5.82
CA LYS A 158 -2.27 21.03 -6.75
C LYS A 158 -0.80 21.09 -6.35
N LEU A 159 0.09 20.76 -7.29
CA LEU A 159 1.53 20.94 -7.12
C LEU A 159 1.99 22.12 -7.97
N VAL A 160 2.83 22.97 -7.38
CA VAL A 160 3.54 24.02 -8.11
C VAL A 160 4.88 23.44 -8.55
N VAL A 161 5.16 23.39 -9.84
CA VAL A 161 6.36 22.73 -10.36
C VAL A 161 7.06 23.60 -11.40
N SER A 162 8.39 23.50 -11.46
CA SER A 162 9.16 24.11 -12.55
C SER A 162 8.97 23.35 -13.88
N PRO A 163 9.20 23.98 -15.05
CA PRO A 163 9.02 23.36 -16.37
C PRO A 163 9.66 21.98 -16.55
N ASP A 164 10.89 21.80 -16.06
CA ASP A 164 11.66 20.55 -16.22
C ASP A 164 11.22 19.42 -15.27
N TYR A 165 10.19 19.62 -14.44
CA TYR A 165 9.73 18.61 -13.46
C TYR A 165 9.31 17.30 -14.11
N PHE A 166 8.54 17.36 -15.20
CA PHE A 166 8.11 16.18 -15.95
C PHE A 166 9.31 15.40 -16.50
N ARG A 167 10.33 16.12 -16.99
CA ARG A 167 11.56 15.53 -17.50
C ARG A 167 12.41 14.92 -16.39
N ALA A 168 12.54 15.61 -15.26
CA ALA A 168 13.31 15.15 -14.10
C ALA A 168 12.75 13.86 -13.49
N LEU A 169 11.42 13.69 -13.48
CA LEU A 169 10.76 12.49 -12.96
C LEU A 169 10.43 11.43 -14.02
N GLY A 170 10.69 11.72 -15.30
CA GLY A 170 10.36 10.82 -16.42
C GLY A 170 8.85 10.64 -16.64
N ILE A 171 8.04 11.64 -16.29
CA ILE A 171 6.59 11.60 -16.47
C ILE A 171 6.27 11.82 -17.95
N ALA A 172 5.67 10.83 -18.60
CA ALA A 172 5.27 10.92 -20.00
C ALA A 172 3.99 11.76 -20.16
N LEU A 173 4.06 12.80 -20.99
CA LEU A 173 2.90 13.60 -21.37
C LEU A 173 2.01 12.79 -22.33
N LYS A 174 0.75 12.58 -21.98
CA LYS A 174 -0.20 11.83 -22.81
C LYS A 174 -0.79 12.68 -23.93
N ASP A 175 -1.05 13.95 -23.65
CA ASP A 175 -1.62 14.91 -24.59
C ASP A 175 -1.24 16.35 -24.17
N GLY A 176 -1.16 17.27 -25.13
CA GLY A 176 -0.82 18.68 -24.93
C GLY A 176 0.67 19.02 -24.96
N ARG A 177 1.06 20.06 -24.22
CA ARG A 177 2.46 20.55 -24.08
C ARG A 177 2.80 20.83 -22.62
N VAL A 178 4.09 20.77 -22.30
CA VAL A 178 4.62 21.21 -21.00
C VAL A 178 4.64 22.74 -20.91
N PHE A 179 4.97 23.26 -19.73
CA PHE A 179 5.12 24.69 -19.50
C PHE A 179 6.35 25.24 -20.26
N ASP A 180 6.14 26.32 -21.00
CA ASP A 180 7.22 27.17 -21.49
C ASP A 180 7.47 28.26 -20.42
N GLN A 181 8.74 28.65 -20.21
CA GLN A 181 9.25 29.47 -19.10
C GLN A 181 8.37 30.63 -18.60
#